data_AF-A0A1E3NWI8-F1
#
_entry.id   AF-A0A1E3NWI8-F1
#
_cell.length_a   1.000
_cell.length_b   1.000
_cell.length_c   1.000
_cell.angle_alpha   90.00
_cell.angle_beta   90.00
_cell.angle_gamma   90.00
#
_symmetry.space_group_name_H-M   'P 1'
#
loop_
_entity.id
_entity.type
_entity.pdbx_description
1 polymer ?
#
loop_
_entity_poly.entity_id
_entity_poly.type
_entity_poly.pdbx_seq_one_letter_code
_entity_poly.pdbx_strand_id
1 'polypeptide(L)'
;MLGGSISALFALASMVNAAASGDHVDIVSAEQYLQKPLSGFHHGSQSPLGVSETYNYCNMPRVNNVTYTKVSADYELVYVELIHRHHKRTAYASNMLPGDIKETYMRYPQITTGGKTDSFNHGRDLFAVYHDTLGFLPTEYDASKVQYRVTNNNITTQVFDSLIKGMYPSFNITPELRANDNLEPNLKCKQADNLKTKIRSTDIWYQESNMTIYNELAKQDGINSTGYSGFFGSIDHFFDNLSSKTCAGDVLNVTDAQFNTVMKLGHWEYDYTFRQSPNATEYGIYRFGNWTLELASHLQASIDGTSPIIYKHNIAHDGSISALTALIKDFTEIKSFQWPGMGAEYVFELYKKGNDHYLRILYASRELVFVDVDEFFEYLNHLNVGDISTQCS
;
A
#
# COMPACT_ATOMS: atom_id res chain seq x y z
N MET A 1 8.56 -14.28 -58.67
CA MET A 1 8.74 -14.88 -57.33
C MET A 1 9.11 -13.75 -56.39
N LEU A 2 8.10 -13.17 -55.74
CA LEU A 2 8.21 -12.09 -54.77
C LEU A 2 7.63 -12.66 -53.47
N GLY A 3 8.47 -12.84 -52.46
CA GLY A 3 8.08 -13.29 -51.13
C GLY A 3 8.83 -12.44 -50.12
N GLY A 4 8.15 -11.45 -49.56
CA GLY A 4 8.70 -10.53 -48.58
C GLY A 4 7.64 -10.21 -47.52
N SER A 5 7.84 -10.82 -46.35
CA SER A 5 7.45 -10.41 -44.99
C SER A 5 6.08 -9.73 -44.76
N ILE A 6 5.14 -10.50 -44.17
CA ILE A 6 3.99 -9.98 -43.42
C ILE A 6 4.08 -10.56 -42.01
N SER A 7 4.95 -9.99 -41.17
CA SER A 7 5.04 -10.31 -39.74
C SER A 7 5.48 -9.08 -38.96
N ALA A 8 4.71 -7.99 -38.98
CA ALA A 8 4.96 -6.81 -38.14
C ALA A 8 3.72 -5.94 -37.86
N LEU A 9 2.50 -6.43 -38.09
CA LEU A 9 1.28 -5.59 -37.98
C LEU A 9 0.26 -6.00 -36.92
N PHE A 10 0.54 -7.00 -36.06
CA PHE A 10 -0.45 -7.49 -35.08
C PHE A 10 -0.18 -7.10 -33.62
N ALA A 11 0.87 -6.34 -33.29
CA ALA A 11 1.17 -5.95 -31.91
C ALA A 11 0.73 -4.51 -31.53
N LEU A 12 0.39 -3.64 -32.49
CA LEU A 12 -0.01 -2.25 -32.18
C LEU A 12 -1.52 -2.03 -31.99
N ALA A 13 -2.36 -3.05 -32.18
CA ALA A 13 -3.81 -2.87 -32.21
C ALA A 13 -4.52 -3.11 -30.86
N SER A 14 -3.83 -3.61 -29.82
CA SER A 14 -4.45 -3.82 -28.49
C SER A 14 -4.25 -2.65 -27.52
N MET A 15 -3.33 -1.73 -27.78
CA MET A 15 -3.01 -0.63 -26.85
C MET A 15 -3.72 0.69 -27.14
N VAL A 16 -4.46 0.80 -28.24
CA VAL A 16 -5.21 2.03 -28.58
C VAL A 16 -6.60 2.07 -27.91
N ASN A 17 -7.04 0.96 -27.29
CA ASN A 17 -8.32 0.92 -26.61
C ASN A 17 -8.25 1.08 -25.09
N ALA A 18 -7.13 0.88 -24.40
CA ALA A 18 -7.12 0.93 -22.92
C ALA A 18 -7.39 2.33 -22.33
N ALA A 19 -7.11 3.41 -23.07
CA ALA A 19 -7.43 4.78 -22.66
C ALA A 19 -8.83 5.25 -23.10
N ALA A 20 -9.54 4.47 -23.92
CA ALA A 20 -10.83 4.85 -24.53
C ALA A 20 -11.95 3.81 -24.36
N SER A 21 -11.65 2.58 -23.93
CA SER A 21 -12.62 1.62 -23.44
C SER A 21 -12.80 1.86 -21.95
N GLY A 22 -13.71 2.79 -21.63
CA GLY A 22 -14.27 2.91 -20.29
C GLY A 22 -15.02 1.64 -19.91
N ASP A 23 -14.30 0.60 -19.53
CA ASP A 23 -14.78 -0.28 -18.46
C ASP A 23 -14.80 0.59 -17.22
N HIS A 24 -15.86 1.39 -17.10
CA HIS A 24 -16.07 2.25 -15.95
C HIS A 24 -15.95 1.37 -14.72
N VAL A 25 -14.96 1.65 -13.86
CA VAL A 25 -14.92 1.05 -12.53
C VAL A 25 -16.28 1.30 -11.90
N ASP A 26 -17.04 0.23 -11.62
CA ASP A 26 -18.36 0.35 -11.04
C ASP A 26 -18.27 1.15 -9.74
N ILE A 27 -18.80 2.37 -9.79
CA ILE A 27 -18.80 3.27 -8.63
C ILE A 27 -19.87 2.76 -7.66
N VAL A 28 -19.43 2.35 -6.48
CA VAL A 28 -20.27 1.91 -5.38
C VAL A 28 -20.42 3.07 -4.40
N SER A 29 -21.64 3.49 -4.10
CA SER A 29 -21.88 4.53 -3.10
C SER A 29 -21.57 4.05 -1.68
N ALA A 30 -21.38 4.98 -0.74
CA ALA A 30 -21.17 4.63 0.67
C ALA A 30 -22.33 3.80 1.23
N GLU A 31 -23.57 4.15 0.89
CA GLU A 31 -24.78 3.42 1.29
C GLU A 31 -24.76 1.97 0.79
N GLN A 32 -24.43 1.75 -0.49
CA GLN A 32 -24.30 0.42 -1.06
C GLN A 32 -23.16 -0.37 -0.42
N TYR A 33 -22.03 0.29 -0.13
CA TYR A 33 -20.89 -0.35 0.52
C TYR A 33 -21.22 -0.78 1.96
N LEU A 34 -22.01 0.01 2.69
CA LEU A 34 -22.45 -0.32 4.05
C LEU A 34 -23.27 -1.61 4.12
N GLN A 35 -23.96 -2.00 3.03
CA GLN A 35 -24.72 -3.25 2.95
C GLN A 35 -23.82 -4.50 2.77
N LYS A 36 -22.54 -4.34 2.38
CA LYS A 36 -21.60 -5.46 2.24
C LYS A 36 -21.20 -6.01 3.61
N PRO A 37 -20.87 -7.30 3.76
CA PRO A 37 -20.27 -7.80 5.00
C PRO A 37 -18.94 -7.09 5.28
N LEU A 38 -18.62 -6.83 6.55
CA LEU A 38 -17.27 -6.40 6.92
C LEU A 38 -16.33 -7.62 6.81
N SER A 39 -15.17 -7.44 6.17
CA SER A 39 -14.14 -8.48 6.05
C SER A 39 -12.84 -8.03 6.71
N GLY A 40 -12.05 -8.99 7.18
CA GLY A 40 -10.65 -8.77 7.55
C GLY A 40 -10.37 -8.02 8.85
N PHE A 41 -11.35 -7.85 9.75
CA PHE A 41 -11.10 -7.37 11.10
C PHE A 41 -11.23 -8.50 12.12
N HIS A 42 -10.12 -8.81 12.78
CA HIS A 42 -10.01 -9.88 13.75
C HIS A 42 -9.57 -9.31 15.09
N HIS A 43 -10.38 -9.51 16.13
CA HIS A 43 -10.08 -9.03 17.47
C HIS A 43 -8.86 -9.75 18.05
N GLY A 44 -7.86 -8.99 18.50
CA GLY A 44 -6.63 -9.55 19.08
C GLY A 44 -5.79 -10.36 18.09
N SER A 45 -5.97 -10.14 16.78
CA SER A 45 -5.31 -10.88 15.71
C SER A 45 -3.79 -10.94 15.88
N GLN A 46 -3.29 -11.99 16.51
CA GLN A 46 -1.97 -12.53 16.20
C GLN A 46 -2.24 -13.47 15.03
N SER A 47 -1.78 -13.10 13.84
CA SER A 47 -2.09 -13.88 12.64
C SER A 47 -1.84 -15.37 12.92
N PRO A 48 -2.83 -16.26 12.72
CA PRO A 48 -2.50 -17.61 12.36
C PRO A 48 -1.78 -17.49 11.01
N LEU A 49 -0.51 -17.89 10.99
CA LEU A 49 0.12 -18.38 9.76
C LEU A 49 -0.88 -19.36 9.13
N GLY A 50 -1.62 -18.92 8.09
CA GLY A 50 -2.56 -19.78 7.35
C GLY A 50 -4.07 -19.50 7.44
N VAL A 51 -4.56 -18.34 7.89
CA VAL A 51 -5.99 -18.01 7.63
C VAL A 51 -6.20 -17.57 6.17
N SER A 52 -7.13 -18.29 5.52
CA SER A 52 -7.62 -18.22 4.13
C SER A 52 -8.15 -16.85 3.66
N GLU A 53 -7.85 -15.75 4.34
CA GLU A 53 -8.43 -14.45 4.02
C GLU A 53 -7.60 -13.68 3.00
N THR A 54 -8.31 -13.06 2.06
CA THR A 54 -7.73 -12.20 1.03
C THR A 54 -7.27 -10.86 1.60
N TYR A 55 -7.81 -10.46 2.76
CA TYR A 55 -7.61 -9.18 3.42
C TYR A 55 -7.72 -9.35 4.93
N ASN A 56 -6.73 -8.87 5.68
CA ASN A 56 -6.73 -8.83 7.15
C ASN A 56 -6.10 -7.50 7.58
N TYR A 57 -6.91 -6.55 8.06
CA TYR A 57 -6.44 -5.22 8.41
C TYR A 57 -5.32 -5.26 9.45
N CYS A 58 -5.39 -6.18 10.43
CA CYS A 58 -4.43 -6.21 11.51
C CYS A 58 -3.10 -6.83 11.13
N ASN A 59 -3.07 -7.74 10.16
CA ASN A 59 -1.84 -8.33 9.65
C ASN A 59 -2.12 -8.85 8.23
N MET A 60 -1.82 -8.02 7.23
CA MET A 60 -2.13 -8.31 5.84
C MET A 60 -1.40 -9.56 5.35
N PRO A 61 -2.05 -10.34 4.46
CA PRO A 61 -1.34 -11.34 3.67
C PRO A 61 -0.13 -10.71 2.96
N ARG A 62 0.93 -11.50 2.85
CA ARG A 62 2.22 -11.11 2.29
C ARG A 62 2.90 -12.31 1.67
N VAL A 63 3.87 -12.06 0.80
CA VAL A 63 4.72 -13.07 0.19
C VAL A 63 5.33 -13.95 1.28
N ASN A 64 5.10 -15.25 1.17
CA ASN A 64 5.63 -16.28 2.06
C ASN A 64 5.75 -17.60 1.29
N ASN A 65 6.50 -18.55 1.83
CA ASN A 65 6.79 -19.83 1.17
C ASN A 65 5.56 -20.73 0.93
N VAL A 66 4.42 -20.47 1.57
CA VAL A 66 3.18 -21.25 1.39
C VAL A 66 2.36 -20.73 0.21
N THR A 67 2.23 -19.41 0.08
CA THR A 67 1.35 -18.78 -0.92
C THR A 67 2.09 -18.30 -2.17
N TYR A 68 3.42 -18.26 -2.15
CA TYR A 68 4.21 -17.80 -3.28
C TYR A 68 4.24 -18.82 -4.41
N THR A 69 3.71 -18.43 -5.57
CA THR A 69 3.79 -19.22 -6.80
C THR A 69 5.02 -18.79 -7.61
N LYS A 70 5.93 -19.73 -7.86
CA LYS A 70 7.09 -19.52 -8.73
C LYS A 70 6.65 -19.28 -10.18
N VAL A 71 7.29 -18.32 -10.83
CA VAL A 71 7.25 -18.20 -12.30
C VAL A 71 7.95 -19.43 -12.92
N SER A 72 7.59 -19.78 -14.17
CA SER A 72 8.24 -20.87 -14.91
C SER A 72 9.76 -20.75 -14.88
N ALA A 73 10.46 -21.89 -14.87
CA ALA A 73 11.92 -21.96 -14.85
C ALA A 73 12.61 -21.35 -16.09
N ASP A 74 11.83 -21.03 -17.15
CA ASP A 74 12.32 -20.29 -18.33
C ASP A 74 12.62 -18.81 -18.02
N TYR A 75 12.18 -18.30 -16.87
CA TYR A 75 12.35 -16.92 -16.44
C TYR A 75 13.34 -16.86 -15.28
N GLU A 76 14.33 -15.98 -15.40
CA GLU A 76 15.31 -15.69 -14.35
C GLU A 76 14.88 -14.44 -13.59
N LEU A 77 14.73 -14.52 -12.26
CA LEU A 77 14.50 -13.34 -11.43
C LEU A 77 15.79 -12.51 -11.35
N VAL A 78 15.74 -11.26 -11.81
CA VAL A 78 16.93 -10.38 -11.87
C VAL A 78 16.86 -9.19 -10.91
N TYR A 79 15.66 -8.76 -10.52
CA TYR A 79 15.48 -7.63 -9.61
C TYR A 79 14.18 -7.72 -8.81
N VAL A 80 14.20 -7.26 -7.56
CA VAL A 80 13.01 -7.12 -6.71
C VAL A 80 13.04 -5.76 -6.03
N GLU A 81 11.96 -5.00 -6.17
CA GLU A 81 11.69 -3.82 -5.33
C GLU A 81 10.33 -3.97 -4.65
N LEU A 82 10.31 -3.81 -3.33
CA LEU A 82 9.10 -3.93 -2.51
C LEU A 82 8.84 -2.64 -1.76
N ILE A 83 7.56 -2.31 -1.60
CA ILE A 83 7.09 -1.28 -0.68
C ILE A 83 6.01 -1.85 0.22
N HIS A 84 6.10 -1.64 1.53
CA HIS A 84 5.02 -2.01 2.44
C HIS A 84 4.66 -0.93 3.45
N ARG A 85 3.43 -0.98 3.94
CA ARG A 85 2.96 -0.20 5.10
C ARG A 85 3.61 -0.73 6.38
N HIS A 86 3.91 0.16 7.32
CA HIS A 86 4.25 -0.22 8.69
C HIS A 86 3.23 -1.21 9.33
N HIS A 87 3.64 -1.87 10.41
CA HIS A 87 2.79 -2.83 11.14
C HIS A 87 1.94 -2.17 12.25
N LYS A 88 1.26 -3.00 13.05
CA LYS A 88 0.39 -2.58 14.14
C LYS A 88 1.08 -1.55 15.04
N ARG A 89 0.37 -0.48 15.30
CA ARG A 89 0.80 0.63 16.15
C ARG A 89 -0.31 1.04 17.09
N THR A 90 0.05 1.82 18.10
CA THR A 90 -0.93 2.63 18.82
C THR A 90 -1.60 3.62 17.85
N ALA A 91 -2.79 4.08 18.20
CA ALA A 91 -3.44 5.20 17.51
C ALA A 91 -2.55 6.46 17.58
N TYR A 92 -2.80 7.42 16.69
CA TYR A 92 -2.23 8.75 16.83
C TYR A 92 -2.78 9.42 18.10
N ALA A 93 -1.96 10.23 18.77
CA ALA A 93 -2.40 10.97 19.96
C ALA A 93 -3.59 11.92 19.68
N SER A 94 -3.70 12.44 18.46
CA SER A 94 -4.83 13.26 18.01
C SER A 94 -6.11 12.45 17.76
N ASN A 95 -5.97 11.13 17.60
CA ASN A 95 -7.05 10.20 17.27
C ASN A 95 -7.49 9.40 18.50
N MET A 96 -6.91 9.66 19.68
CA MET A 96 -7.34 9.05 20.93
C MET A 96 -8.73 9.58 21.31
N LEU A 97 -9.63 8.67 21.69
CA LEU A 97 -10.96 9.06 22.16
C LEU A 97 -10.82 9.67 23.57
N PRO A 98 -11.70 10.59 24.00
CA PRO A 98 -11.63 11.20 25.33
C PRO A 98 -11.60 10.24 26.53
N GLY A 99 -12.13 9.02 26.39
CA GLY A 99 -12.03 7.97 27.41
C GLY A 99 -10.70 7.20 27.42
N ASP A 100 -9.81 7.44 26.45
CA ASP A 100 -8.54 6.73 26.32
C ASP A 100 -7.48 7.32 27.24
N ILE A 101 -6.69 6.42 27.85
CA ILE A 101 -5.56 6.82 28.68
C ILE A 101 -4.38 7.18 27.77
N LYS A 102 -3.97 8.45 27.82
CA LYS A 102 -2.77 8.94 27.14
C LYS A 102 -1.59 8.97 28.10
N GLU A 103 -0.61 8.11 27.84
CA GLU A 103 0.62 8.06 28.63
C GLU A 103 1.49 9.29 28.34
N THR A 104 1.73 10.11 29.36
CA THR A 104 2.43 11.41 29.19
C THR A 104 3.89 11.28 28.80
N TYR A 105 4.51 10.13 29.04
CA TYR A 105 5.89 9.82 28.68
C TYR A 105 6.03 9.16 27.30
N MET A 106 4.91 8.78 26.65
CA MET A 106 4.92 8.08 25.38
C MET A 106 4.81 9.07 24.21
N ARG A 107 5.68 8.90 23.20
CA ARG A 107 5.57 9.61 21.93
C ARG A 107 4.67 8.83 20.96
N TYR A 108 3.40 9.18 20.85
CA TYR A 108 2.51 8.51 19.90
C TYR A 108 2.76 8.94 18.44
N PRO A 109 2.51 8.06 17.46
CA PRO A 109 2.24 6.64 17.62
C PRO A 109 3.53 5.82 17.85
N GLN A 110 3.40 4.60 18.36
CA GLN A 110 4.50 3.63 18.51
C GLN A 110 4.10 2.27 17.94
N ILE A 111 5.07 1.54 17.38
CA ILE A 111 4.85 0.15 16.97
C ILE A 111 4.63 -0.71 18.23
N THR A 112 3.55 -1.47 18.26
CA THR A 112 3.21 -2.34 19.40
C THR A 112 4.10 -3.57 19.44
N THR A 113 4.08 -4.32 20.56
CA THR A 113 4.75 -5.63 20.62
C THR A 113 4.26 -6.59 19.53
N GLY A 114 2.95 -6.59 19.26
CA GLY A 114 2.36 -7.33 18.15
C GLY A 114 2.88 -6.85 16.80
N GLY A 115 2.99 -5.54 16.60
CA GLY A 115 3.56 -4.95 15.40
C GLY A 115 5.01 -5.38 15.16
N LYS A 116 5.86 -5.34 16.20
CA LYS A 116 7.26 -5.81 16.11
C LYS A 116 7.34 -7.30 15.75
N THR A 117 6.47 -8.12 16.32
CA THR A 117 6.37 -9.55 16.01
C THR A 117 5.97 -9.77 14.56
N ASP A 118 4.96 -9.04 14.09
CA ASP A 118 4.53 -9.13 12.68
C ASP A 118 5.62 -8.63 11.73
N SER A 119 6.37 -7.58 12.08
CA SER A 119 7.51 -7.09 11.29
C SER A 119 8.62 -8.13 11.19
N PHE A 120 9.00 -8.76 12.31
CA PHE A 120 9.98 -9.86 12.32
C PHE A 120 9.53 -11.02 11.43
N ASN A 121 8.27 -11.46 11.57
CA ASN A 121 7.72 -12.53 10.74
C ASN A 121 7.66 -12.13 9.27
N HIS A 122 7.30 -10.88 8.96
CA HIS A 122 7.30 -10.36 7.60
C HIS A 122 8.70 -10.48 6.98
N GLY A 123 9.76 -10.08 7.70
CA GLY A 123 11.14 -10.28 7.25
C GLY A 123 11.48 -11.75 7.00
N ARG A 124 11.15 -12.63 7.95
CA ARG A 124 11.38 -14.07 7.81
C ARG A 124 10.64 -14.66 6.60
N ASP A 125 9.39 -14.28 6.39
CA ASP A 125 8.54 -14.79 5.31
C ASP A 125 9.10 -14.38 3.92
N LEU A 126 9.53 -13.11 3.77
CA LEU A 126 10.21 -12.63 2.56
C LEU A 126 11.56 -13.33 2.35
N PHE A 127 12.36 -13.48 3.40
CA PHE A 127 13.66 -14.15 3.30
C PHE A 127 13.49 -15.62 2.90
N ALA A 128 12.51 -16.33 3.44
CA ALA A 128 12.23 -17.71 3.05
C ALA A 128 11.88 -17.85 1.55
N VAL A 129 11.23 -16.84 0.96
CA VAL A 129 10.95 -16.85 -0.48
C VAL A 129 12.20 -16.48 -1.27
N TYR A 130 12.75 -15.29 -1.04
CA TYR A 130 13.81 -14.75 -1.89
C TYR A 130 15.19 -15.37 -1.62
N HIS A 131 15.48 -15.86 -0.42
CA HIS A 131 16.70 -16.62 -0.13
C HIS A 131 16.47 -18.13 -0.29
N ASP A 132 15.63 -18.77 0.54
CA ASP A 132 15.60 -20.23 0.60
C ASP A 132 14.95 -20.86 -0.65
N THR A 133 13.87 -20.26 -1.13
CA THR A 133 13.04 -20.85 -2.20
C THR A 133 13.56 -20.50 -3.59
N LEU A 134 14.07 -19.27 -3.78
CA LEU A 134 14.53 -18.75 -5.07
C LEU A 134 16.05 -18.64 -5.19
N GLY A 135 16.80 -18.67 -4.08
CA GLY A 135 18.26 -18.49 -4.10
C GLY A 135 18.71 -17.10 -4.58
N PHE A 136 17.84 -16.10 -4.53
CA PHE A 136 18.05 -14.77 -5.08
C PHE A 136 18.80 -13.84 -4.12
N LEU A 137 18.38 -13.82 -2.84
CA LEU A 137 19.08 -13.06 -1.80
C LEU A 137 20.34 -13.80 -1.32
N PRO A 138 21.42 -13.07 -0.99
CA PRO A 138 22.64 -13.68 -0.44
C PRO A 138 22.42 -14.15 1.01
N THR A 139 23.15 -15.20 1.43
CA THR A 139 23.12 -15.69 2.82
C THR A 139 23.69 -14.66 3.80
N GLU A 140 24.75 -13.97 3.41
CA GLU A 140 25.33 -12.86 4.15
C GLU A 140 24.85 -11.53 3.56
N TYR A 141 24.53 -10.57 4.41
CA TYR A 141 24.09 -9.26 3.94
C TYR A 141 25.19 -8.56 3.13
N ASP A 142 24.84 -8.13 1.92
CA ASP A 142 25.72 -7.39 1.02
C ASP A 142 25.05 -6.05 0.63
N ALA A 143 25.53 -4.95 1.20
CA ALA A 143 25.02 -3.60 0.94
C ALA A 143 25.19 -3.14 -0.52
N SER A 144 26.06 -3.80 -1.30
CA SER A 144 26.20 -3.53 -2.74
C SER A 144 25.11 -4.19 -3.60
N LYS A 145 24.31 -5.09 -3.00
CA LYS A 145 23.24 -5.84 -3.66
C LYS A 145 21.86 -5.61 -3.04
N VAL A 146 21.81 -5.34 -1.75
CA VAL A 146 20.57 -5.32 -0.94
C VAL A 146 20.46 -3.99 -0.19
N GLN A 147 19.40 -3.24 -0.48
CA GLN A 147 19.14 -1.92 0.11
C GLN A 147 17.80 -1.86 0.82
N TYR A 148 17.76 -1.09 1.89
CA TYR A 148 16.57 -0.81 2.68
C TYR A 148 16.37 0.69 2.77
N ARG A 149 15.12 1.15 2.70
CA ARG A 149 14.73 2.55 2.87
C ARG A 149 13.52 2.63 3.78
N VAL A 150 13.54 3.58 4.70
CA VAL A 150 12.40 3.88 5.58
C VAL A 150 11.99 5.33 5.40
N THR A 151 10.75 5.65 5.74
CA THR A 151 10.34 7.06 5.80
C THR A 151 10.95 7.78 7.00
N ASN A 152 10.88 9.11 7.02
CA ASN A 152 11.33 9.92 8.16
C ASN A 152 10.46 9.79 9.42
N ASN A 153 9.41 8.98 9.38
CA ASN A 153 8.55 8.70 10.53
C ASN A 153 9.10 7.54 11.36
N ASN A 154 9.36 7.77 12.64
CA ASN A 154 9.97 6.80 13.56
C ASN A 154 9.29 5.41 13.59
N ILE A 155 8.01 5.29 13.27
CA ILE A 155 7.34 3.99 13.24
C ILE A 155 7.87 3.07 12.13
N THR A 156 8.31 3.60 10.99
CA THR A 156 8.86 2.78 9.90
C THR A 156 10.27 2.30 10.24
N THR A 157 11.06 3.09 10.97
CA THR A 157 12.33 2.64 11.57
C THR A 157 12.12 1.50 12.57
N GLN A 158 11.12 1.60 13.45
CA GLN A 158 10.83 0.52 14.41
C GLN A 158 10.39 -0.80 13.75
N VAL A 159 9.66 -0.69 12.62
CA VAL A 159 9.33 -1.86 11.78
C VAL A 159 10.60 -2.44 11.20
N PHE A 160 11.45 -1.62 10.60
CA PHE A 160 12.74 -2.04 10.05
C PHE A 160 13.60 -2.80 11.07
N ASP A 161 13.78 -2.24 12.28
CA ASP A 161 14.60 -2.84 13.34
C ASP A 161 14.15 -4.25 13.75
N SER A 162 12.86 -4.53 13.60
CA SER A 162 12.28 -5.83 13.90
C SER A 162 12.32 -6.75 12.69
N LEU A 163 12.02 -6.21 11.50
CA LEU A 163 12.04 -6.91 10.22
C LEU A 163 13.41 -7.47 9.89
N ILE A 164 14.45 -6.66 10.05
CA ILE A 164 15.80 -7.03 9.62
C ILE A 164 16.35 -8.21 10.43
N LYS A 165 15.89 -8.38 11.67
CA LYS A 165 16.21 -9.55 12.50
C LYS A 165 15.60 -10.84 11.97
N GLY A 166 14.51 -10.75 11.20
CA GLY A 166 13.90 -11.88 10.52
C GLY A 166 14.64 -12.28 9.23
N MET A 167 15.37 -11.35 8.61
CA MET A 167 16.12 -11.60 7.37
C MET A 167 17.61 -11.88 7.63
N TYR A 168 18.28 -11.00 8.37
CA TYR A 168 19.73 -10.99 8.60
C TYR A 168 20.04 -10.79 10.09
N PRO A 169 19.71 -11.75 10.97
CA PRO A 169 19.79 -11.59 12.43
C PRO A 169 21.20 -11.28 12.97
N SER A 170 22.25 -11.64 12.22
CA SER A 170 23.65 -11.46 12.62
C SER A 170 24.27 -10.14 12.17
N PHE A 171 23.53 -9.30 11.43
CA PHE A 171 24.08 -8.10 10.80
C PHE A 171 23.49 -6.82 11.41
N ASN A 172 24.32 -5.80 11.53
CA ASN A 172 23.88 -4.46 11.89
C ASN A 172 23.71 -3.63 10.62
N ILE A 173 22.45 -3.45 10.20
CA ILE A 173 22.10 -2.83 8.92
C ILE A 173 21.38 -1.52 9.20
N THR A 174 21.74 -0.47 8.47
CA THR A 174 21.12 0.86 8.57
C THR A 174 20.29 1.11 7.33
N PRO A 175 19.00 1.47 7.45
CA PRO A 175 18.19 1.82 6.30
C PRO A 175 18.54 3.23 5.82
N GLU A 176 18.33 3.48 4.54
CA GLU A 176 18.40 4.81 3.96
C GLU A 176 17.29 5.70 4.53
N LEU A 177 17.66 6.94 4.86
CA LEU A 177 16.77 8.05 5.19
C LEU A 177 17.10 9.22 4.26
N ARG A 178 16.06 9.86 3.70
CA ARG A 178 16.23 11.00 2.78
C ARG A 178 15.60 12.26 3.34
N ALA A 179 16.24 13.41 3.11
CA ALA A 179 15.70 14.70 3.50
C ALA A 179 14.40 15.02 2.75
N ASN A 180 14.39 14.82 1.43
CA ASN A 180 13.20 14.90 0.60
C ASN A 180 12.71 13.47 0.36
N ASP A 181 11.71 13.08 1.14
CA ASP A 181 11.27 11.70 1.15
C ASP A 181 10.06 11.46 0.25
N ASN A 182 10.31 11.07 -1.00
CA ASN A 182 9.26 10.65 -1.93
C ASN A 182 8.57 9.33 -1.52
N LEU A 183 9.12 8.59 -0.55
CA LEU A 183 8.49 7.36 -0.03
C LEU A 183 7.32 7.69 0.91
N GLU A 184 7.37 8.84 1.56
CA GLU A 184 6.28 9.39 2.33
C GLU A 184 5.48 10.38 1.45
N PRO A 185 4.16 10.22 1.28
CA PRO A 185 3.35 11.07 0.40
C PRO A 185 3.07 12.47 1.02
N ASN A 186 4.04 13.03 1.75
CA ASN A 186 3.93 14.28 2.51
C ASN A 186 4.44 15.51 1.75
N LEU A 187 4.83 15.33 0.49
CA LEU A 187 5.19 16.44 -0.39
C LEU A 187 4.01 17.43 -0.51
N LYS A 188 4.28 18.71 -0.24
CA LYS A 188 3.25 19.75 -0.30
C LYS A 188 2.85 20.00 -1.74
N CYS A 189 1.59 19.72 -2.07
CA CYS A 189 1.13 19.70 -3.45
C CYS A 189 -0.30 20.26 -3.53
N LYS A 190 -0.43 21.52 -3.93
CA LYS A 190 -1.73 22.22 -4.00
C LYS A 190 -2.67 21.52 -4.99
N GLN A 191 -2.15 21.00 -6.10
CA GLN A 191 -2.92 20.26 -7.09
C GLN A 191 -3.51 18.99 -6.48
N ALA A 192 -2.70 18.20 -5.74
CA ALA A 192 -3.20 17.03 -5.04
C ALA A 192 -4.22 17.39 -3.96
N ASP A 193 -4.02 18.47 -3.21
CA ASP A 193 -4.99 18.93 -2.20
C ASP A 193 -6.34 19.33 -2.84
N ASN A 194 -6.28 20.03 -3.98
CA ASN A 194 -7.47 20.39 -4.77
C ASN A 194 -8.18 19.15 -5.31
N LEU A 195 -7.44 18.16 -5.83
CA LEU A 195 -8.03 16.91 -6.32
C LEU A 195 -8.69 16.12 -5.20
N LYS A 196 -8.04 15.99 -4.03
CA LYS A 196 -8.65 15.38 -2.85
C LYS A 196 -9.94 16.08 -2.43
N THR A 197 -9.96 17.41 -2.49
CA THR A 197 -11.17 18.21 -2.22
C THR A 197 -12.28 17.92 -3.23
N LYS A 198 -11.94 17.88 -4.53
CA LYS A 198 -12.89 17.55 -5.61
C LYS A 198 -13.47 16.15 -5.44
N ILE A 199 -12.63 15.15 -5.13
CA ILE A 199 -13.05 13.77 -4.86
C ILE A 199 -14.09 13.75 -3.72
N ARG A 200 -13.82 14.47 -2.62
CA ARG A 200 -14.73 14.55 -1.47
C ARG A 200 -15.95 15.43 -1.66
N SER A 201 -16.07 16.08 -2.83
CA SER A 201 -17.17 16.98 -3.15
C SER A 201 -18.06 16.43 -4.28
N THR A 202 -17.88 15.16 -4.68
CA THR A 202 -18.76 14.51 -5.66
C THR A 202 -20.09 14.14 -5.01
N ASP A 203 -21.15 14.02 -5.82
CA ASP A 203 -22.49 13.60 -5.34
C ASP A 203 -22.50 12.19 -4.73
N ILE A 204 -21.48 11.38 -5.06
CA ILE A 204 -21.28 10.04 -4.51
C ILE A 204 -20.65 10.10 -3.10
N TRP A 205 -19.92 11.17 -2.77
CA TRP A 205 -19.36 11.36 -1.44
C TRP A 205 -20.46 11.59 -0.41
N TYR A 206 -20.52 10.74 0.61
CA TYR A 206 -21.49 10.90 1.68
C TYR A 206 -21.23 12.19 2.43
N GLN A 207 -22.28 12.92 2.78
CA GLN A 207 -22.13 14.10 3.64
C GLN A 207 -21.98 13.63 5.07
N GLU A 208 -20.87 13.97 5.73
CA GLU A 208 -20.57 13.56 7.10
C GLU A 208 -21.67 14.03 8.07
N SER A 209 -22.27 15.19 7.81
CA SER A 209 -23.40 15.74 8.55
C SER A 209 -24.68 14.88 8.49
N ASN A 210 -24.84 14.07 7.45
CA ASN A 210 -25.99 13.17 7.28
C ASN A 210 -25.79 11.82 7.98
N MET A 211 -24.59 11.53 8.46
CA MET A 211 -24.26 10.26 9.08
C MET A 211 -24.51 10.29 10.59
N THR A 212 -25.49 9.51 11.06
CA THR A 212 -25.86 9.45 12.49
C THR A 212 -24.72 8.92 13.36
N ILE A 213 -23.80 8.13 12.80
CA ILE A 213 -22.67 7.52 13.51
C ILE A 213 -21.80 8.55 14.23
N TYR A 214 -21.57 9.74 13.66
CA TYR A 214 -20.79 10.79 14.33
C TYR A 214 -21.49 11.29 15.60
N ASN A 215 -22.81 11.45 15.53
CA ASN A 215 -23.63 11.87 16.68
C ASN A 215 -23.77 10.74 17.72
N GLU A 216 -23.83 9.48 17.28
CA GLU A 216 -23.88 8.32 18.17
C GLU A 216 -22.57 8.16 18.95
N LEU A 217 -21.43 8.25 18.26
CA LEU A 217 -20.10 8.19 18.88
C LEU A 217 -19.84 9.40 19.78
N ALA A 218 -20.36 10.59 19.43
CA ALA A 218 -20.30 11.77 20.29
C ALA A 218 -21.13 11.67 21.58
N LYS A 219 -22.15 10.79 21.62
CA LYS A 219 -23.01 10.62 22.80
C LYS A 219 -22.50 9.54 23.75
N GLN A 220 -21.53 8.72 23.33
CA GLN A 220 -20.89 7.73 24.18
C GLN A 220 -20.05 8.43 25.27
N ASP A 221 -20.14 7.93 26.50
CA ASP A 221 -19.62 8.58 27.70
C ASP A 221 -18.21 9.15 27.51
N GLY A 222 -18.09 10.48 27.67
CA GLY A 222 -16.82 11.21 27.63
C GLY A 222 -16.49 11.92 26.32
N ILE A 223 -17.15 11.59 25.19
CA ILE A 223 -16.77 12.13 23.87
C ILE A 223 -17.56 13.38 23.46
N ASN A 224 -17.38 14.51 24.15
CA ASN A 224 -18.17 15.72 23.86
C ASN A 224 -17.87 16.34 22.47
N SER A 225 -18.87 16.40 21.58
CA SER A 225 -18.79 17.03 20.25
C SER A 225 -18.45 18.53 20.28
N THR A 226 -18.81 19.23 21.36
CA THR A 226 -18.54 20.66 21.51
C THR A 226 -17.10 20.99 21.91
N GLY A 227 -16.34 20.01 22.43
CA GLY A 227 -14.93 20.18 22.80
C GLY A 227 -13.94 19.82 21.69
N TYR A 228 -14.39 19.10 20.66
CA TYR A 228 -13.53 18.47 19.64
C TYR A 228 -14.17 18.47 18.24
N SER A 229 -14.76 19.58 17.80
CA SER A 229 -15.52 19.64 16.54
C SER A 229 -14.76 19.16 15.30
N GLY A 230 -13.44 19.40 15.22
CA GLY A 230 -12.58 18.87 14.14
C GLY A 230 -12.38 17.36 14.16
N PHE A 231 -12.51 16.71 15.33
CA PHE A 231 -12.38 15.26 15.46
C PHE A 231 -13.54 14.53 14.78
N PHE A 232 -14.75 15.06 14.89
CA PHE A 232 -15.98 14.47 14.34
C PHE A 232 -16.18 14.74 12.85
N GLY A 233 -15.28 15.49 12.21
CA GLY A 233 -15.35 15.78 10.77
C GLY A 233 -14.69 14.73 9.87
N SER A 234 -14.16 13.64 10.43
CA SER A 234 -13.53 12.59 9.63
C SER A 234 -13.67 11.21 10.27
N ILE A 235 -14.05 10.22 9.46
CA ILE A 235 -14.10 8.83 9.92
C ILE A 235 -12.70 8.26 10.22
N ASP A 236 -11.66 8.87 9.64
CA ASP A 236 -10.25 8.49 9.82
C ASP A 236 -9.86 8.38 11.30
N HIS A 237 -10.24 9.36 12.12
CA HIS A 237 -9.88 9.38 13.53
C HIS A 237 -10.49 8.19 14.29
N PHE A 238 -11.77 7.88 14.04
CA PHE A 238 -12.45 6.74 14.64
C PHE A 238 -11.89 5.42 14.11
N PHE A 239 -11.63 5.35 12.81
CA PHE A 239 -11.06 4.17 12.17
C PHE A 239 -9.68 3.87 12.74
N ASP A 240 -8.77 4.85 12.80
CA ASP A 240 -7.42 4.71 13.37
C ASP A 240 -7.46 4.24 14.82
N ASN A 241 -8.33 4.83 15.64
CA ASN A 241 -8.48 4.46 17.04
C ASN A 241 -8.99 3.03 17.24
N LEU A 242 -10.17 2.75 16.67
CA LEU A 242 -10.87 1.48 16.87
C LEU A 242 -10.11 0.33 16.22
N SER A 243 -9.50 0.54 15.05
CA SER A 243 -8.67 -0.47 14.41
C SER A 243 -7.41 -0.77 15.24
N SER A 244 -6.75 0.25 15.80
CA SER A 244 -5.57 0.06 16.67
C SER A 244 -5.92 -0.81 17.90
N LYS A 245 -7.02 -0.49 18.58
CA LYS A 245 -7.53 -1.27 19.73
C LYS A 245 -7.94 -2.69 19.33
N THR A 246 -8.64 -2.84 18.21
CA THR A 246 -9.07 -4.15 17.70
C THR A 246 -7.87 -5.04 17.42
N CYS A 247 -6.83 -4.49 16.77
CA CYS A 247 -5.62 -5.24 16.46
C CYS A 247 -4.76 -5.54 17.71
N ALA A 248 -4.90 -4.76 18.77
CA ALA A 248 -4.30 -5.04 20.07
C ALA A 248 -5.09 -6.08 20.89
N GLY A 249 -6.37 -6.32 20.56
CA GLY A 249 -7.26 -7.15 21.36
C GLY A 249 -7.86 -6.41 22.55
N ASP A 250 -7.88 -5.07 22.50
CA ASP A 250 -8.43 -4.24 23.57
C ASP A 250 -9.97 -4.26 23.56
N VAL A 251 -10.57 -3.98 24.70
CA VAL A 251 -12.02 -3.80 24.81
C VAL A 251 -12.43 -2.55 24.04
N LEU A 252 -13.39 -2.71 23.14
CA LEU A 252 -13.98 -1.61 22.38
C LEU A 252 -15.19 -1.06 23.13
N ASN A 253 -15.21 0.25 23.37
CA ASN A 253 -16.37 0.92 23.97
C ASN A 253 -17.36 1.39 22.88
N VAL A 254 -17.69 0.50 21.93
CA VAL A 254 -18.65 0.72 20.85
C VAL A 254 -19.46 -0.57 20.60
N THR A 255 -20.67 -0.45 20.06
CA THR A 255 -21.43 -1.63 19.61
C THR A 255 -20.85 -2.20 18.32
N ASP A 256 -21.13 -3.47 18.01
CA ASP A 256 -20.73 -4.10 16.75
C ASP A 256 -21.25 -3.34 15.52
N ALA A 257 -22.47 -2.79 15.61
CA ALA A 257 -23.06 -2.00 14.53
C ALA A 257 -22.28 -0.69 14.30
N GLN A 258 -21.86 -0.01 15.38
CA GLN A 258 -21.04 1.20 15.30
C GLN A 258 -19.66 0.88 14.74
N PHE A 259 -18.99 -0.16 15.25
CA PHE A 259 -17.70 -0.62 14.75
C PHE A 259 -17.77 -0.94 13.26
N ASN A 260 -18.75 -1.76 12.85
CA ASN A 260 -18.92 -2.15 11.45
C ASN A 260 -19.14 -0.94 10.54
N THR A 261 -19.93 0.04 10.99
CA THR A 261 -20.18 1.26 10.21
C THR A 261 -18.88 2.07 10.03
N VAL A 262 -18.13 2.30 11.10
CA VAL A 262 -16.84 3.04 11.03
C VAL A 262 -15.86 2.33 10.10
N MET A 263 -15.67 1.03 10.26
CA MET A 263 -14.71 0.26 9.46
C MET A 263 -15.08 0.25 7.98
N LYS A 264 -16.36 0.04 7.66
CA LYS A 264 -16.84 0.04 6.27
C LYS A 264 -16.73 1.41 5.62
N LEU A 265 -17.03 2.50 6.34
CA LEU A 265 -16.86 3.85 5.82
C LEU A 265 -15.39 4.17 5.55
N GLY A 266 -14.49 3.84 6.48
CA GLY A 266 -13.05 4.03 6.25
C GLY A 266 -12.53 3.25 5.05
N HIS A 267 -12.98 2.00 4.87
CA HIS A 267 -12.67 1.24 3.66
C HIS A 267 -13.24 1.87 2.39
N TRP A 268 -14.50 2.32 2.44
CA TRP A 268 -15.14 2.96 1.31
C TRP A 268 -14.45 4.27 0.93
N GLU A 269 -14.06 5.11 1.89
CA GLU A 269 -13.34 6.36 1.62
C GLU A 269 -12.03 6.11 0.86
N TYR A 270 -11.29 5.06 1.25
CA TYR A 270 -10.07 4.67 0.57
C TYR A 270 -10.36 4.08 -0.81
N ASP A 271 -11.32 3.16 -0.91
CA ASP A 271 -11.70 2.57 -2.19
C ASP A 271 -12.16 3.63 -3.19
N TYR A 272 -12.97 4.59 -2.75
CA TYR A 272 -13.45 5.67 -3.60
C TYR A 272 -12.32 6.63 -3.98
N THR A 273 -11.55 7.10 -2.98
CA THR A 273 -10.49 8.10 -3.22
C THR A 273 -9.37 7.58 -4.11
N PHE A 274 -8.94 6.34 -3.88
CA PHE A 274 -7.74 5.79 -4.51
C PHE A 274 -8.06 4.82 -5.65
N ARG A 275 -9.30 4.36 -5.82
CA ARG A 275 -9.65 3.43 -6.90
C ARG A 275 -10.81 3.87 -7.77
N GLN A 276 -11.97 4.16 -7.19
CA GLN A 276 -13.20 4.35 -7.98
C GLN A 276 -13.34 5.75 -8.58
N SER A 277 -12.80 6.78 -7.93
CA SER A 277 -12.97 8.15 -8.40
C SER A 277 -12.26 8.36 -9.74
N PRO A 278 -12.86 9.07 -10.71
CA PRO A 278 -12.19 9.42 -11.97
C PRO A 278 -10.94 10.29 -11.75
N ASN A 279 -10.85 11.00 -10.62
CA ASN A 279 -9.69 11.82 -10.26
C ASN A 279 -8.60 11.03 -9.53
N ALA A 280 -8.78 9.72 -9.27
CA ALA A 280 -7.86 8.93 -8.47
C ALA A 280 -6.49 8.79 -9.13
N THR A 281 -6.41 8.52 -10.45
CA THR A 281 -5.14 8.33 -11.15
C THR A 281 -4.29 9.60 -11.06
N GLU A 282 -4.87 10.74 -11.46
CA GLU A 282 -4.19 12.04 -11.41
C GLU A 282 -3.75 12.40 -9.98
N TYR A 283 -4.60 12.13 -8.97
CA TYR A 283 -4.24 12.31 -7.57
C TYR A 283 -3.03 11.45 -7.16
N GLY A 284 -2.99 10.19 -7.59
CA GLY A 284 -1.85 9.28 -7.39
C GLY A 284 -0.57 9.79 -8.04
N ILE A 285 -0.64 10.32 -9.26
CA ILE A 285 0.53 10.90 -9.97
C ILE A 285 1.14 12.05 -9.17
N TYR A 286 0.33 13.00 -8.70
CA TYR A 286 0.85 14.11 -7.89
C TYR A 286 1.41 13.69 -6.53
N ARG A 287 0.90 12.60 -5.94
CA ARG A 287 1.32 12.15 -4.60
C ARG A 287 2.48 11.19 -4.61
N PHE A 288 2.61 10.37 -5.65
CA PHE A 288 3.54 9.24 -5.66
C PHE A 288 4.24 9.01 -7.00
N GLY A 289 4.02 9.86 -8.00
CA GLY A 289 4.68 9.77 -9.30
C GLY A 289 6.20 9.81 -9.20
N ASN A 290 6.78 10.65 -8.34
CA ASN A 290 8.24 10.70 -8.15
C ASN A 290 8.82 9.36 -7.68
N TRP A 291 8.17 8.68 -6.73
CA TRP A 291 8.62 7.35 -6.29
C TRP A 291 8.44 6.30 -7.40
N THR A 292 7.34 6.36 -8.16
CA THR A 292 7.13 5.44 -9.28
C THR A 292 8.16 5.64 -10.40
N LEU A 293 8.65 6.87 -10.61
CA LEU A 293 9.77 7.14 -11.53
C LEU A 293 11.11 6.64 -10.98
N GLU A 294 11.33 6.71 -9.66
CA GLU A 294 12.48 6.06 -9.01
C GLU A 294 12.45 4.55 -9.26
N LEU A 295 11.31 3.88 -9.03
CA LEU A 295 11.10 2.46 -9.34
C LEU A 295 11.41 2.15 -10.81
N ALA A 296 10.82 2.91 -11.75
CA ALA A 296 11.07 2.72 -13.19
C ALA A 296 12.57 2.85 -13.54
N SER A 297 13.26 3.83 -12.94
CA SER A 297 14.70 4.00 -13.15
C SER A 297 15.53 2.83 -12.60
N HIS A 298 15.14 2.22 -11.48
CA HIS A 298 15.83 1.06 -10.94
C HIS A 298 15.59 -0.19 -11.80
N LEU A 299 14.36 -0.39 -12.29
CA LEU A 299 14.05 -1.45 -13.25
C LEU A 299 14.91 -1.31 -14.50
N GLN A 300 14.98 -0.11 -15.10
CA GLN A 300 15.82 0.16 -16.26
C GLN A 300 17.31 -0.08 -15.96
N ALA A 301 17.80 0.37 -14.80
CA ALA A 301 19.20 0.14 -14.41
C ALA A 301 19.54 -1.35 -14.24
N SER A 302 18.58 -2.18 -13.83
CA SER A 302 18.73 -3.64 -13.81
C SER A 302 18.76 -4.23 -15.22
N ILE A 303 17.90 -3.76 -16.12
CA ILE A 303 17.86 -4.19 -17.53
C ILE A 303 19.20 -3.88 -18.21
N ASP A 304 19.71 -2.67 -17.99
CA ASP A 304 20.96 -2.18 -18.58
C ASP A 304 22.21 -2.78 -17.92
N GLY A 305 22.06 -3.48 -16.78
CA GLY A 305 23.17 -4.00 -15.98
C GLY A 305 24.06 -2.92 -15.37
N THR A 306 23.52 -1.70 -15.16
CA THR A 306 24.26 -0.55 -14.64
C THR A 306 24.19 -0.42 -13.12
N SER A 307 23.28 -1.14 -12.48
CA SER A 307 23.14 -1.22 -11.02
C SER A 307 23.50 -2.62 -10.50
N PRO A 308 24.37 -2.74 -9.48
CA PRO A 308 24.62 -4.01 -8.81
C PRO A 308 23.53 -4.41 -7.80
N ILE A 309 22.60 -3.49 -7.50
CA ILE A 309 21.49 -3.73 -6.57
C ILE A 309 20.46 -4.64 -7.22
N ILE A 310 20.17 -5.76 -6.56
CA ILE A 310 19.16 -6.75 -6.97
C ILE A 310 17.91 -6.71 -6.09
N TYR A 311 18.00 -6.15 -4.87
CA TYR A 311 16.88 -6.10 -3.93
C TYR A 311 16.78 -4.74 -3.25
N LYS A 312 15.61 -4.11 -3.32
CA LYS A 312 15.24 -2.90 -2.57
C LYS A 312 13.98 -3.10 -1.75
N HIS A 313 14.02 -2.69 -0.49
CA HIS A 313 12.88 -2.79 0.42
C HIS A 313 12.57 -1.44 1.05
N ASN A 314 11.41 -0.90 0.70
CA ASN A 314 10.88 0.36 1.19
C ASN A 314 9.81 0.12 2.28
N ILE A 315 9.95 0.76 3.44
CA ILE A 315 8.98 0.69 4.55
C ILE A 315 8.32 2.05 4.72
N ALA A 316 7.00 2.08 4.52
CA ALA A 316 6.22 3.28 4.27
C ALA A 316 4.88 3.27 5.04
N HIS A 317 3.89 3.98 4.51
CA HIS A 317 2.60 4.21 5.15
C HIS A 317 1.44 3.70 4.31
N ASP A 318 0.25 3.67 4.88
CA ASP A 318 -1.00 3.42 4.15
C ASP A 318 -1.18 4.45 3.03
N GLY A 319 -0.90 5.72 3.30
CA GLY A 319 -0.93 6.76 2.27
C GLY A 319 -0.02 6.45 1.06
N SER A 320 1.16 5.85 1.29
CA SER A 320 2.09 5.48 0.22
C SER A 320 1.51 4.35 -0.63
N ILE A 321 1.03 3.28 0.03
CA ILE A 321 0.39 2.15 -0.65
C ILE A 321 -0.84 2.61 -1.44
N SER A 322 -1.69 3.45 -0.84
CA SER A 322 -2.90 3.96 -1.47
C SER A 322 -2.62 4.90 -2.65
N ALA A 323 -1.64 5.79 -2.52
CA ALA A 323 -1.27 6.68 -3.62
C ALA A 323 -0.64 5.91 -4.79
N LEU A 324 0.17 4.90 -4.49
CA LEU A 324 0.68 3.96 -5.50
C LEU A 324 -0.47 3.21 -6.18
N THR A 325 -1.39 2.61 -5.41
CA THR A 325 -2.59 1.97 -5.95
C THR A 325 -3.34 2.90 -6.87
N ALA A 326 -3.55 4.16 -6.48
CA ALA A 326 -4.28 5.12 -7.30
C ALA A 326 -3.62 5.39 -8.64
N LEU A 327 -2.29 5.49 -8.65
CA LEU A 327 -1.50 5.68 -9.86
C LEU A 327 -1.54 4.46 -10.77
N ILE A 328 -1.42 3.23 -10.23
CA ILE A 328 -1.25 2.00 -11.04
C ILE A 328 -2.50 1.12 -11.15
N LYS A 329 -3.66 1.53 -10.63
CA LYS A 329 -4.87 0.68 -10.61
C LYS A 329 -5.33 0.25 -11.99
N ASP A 330 -5.15 1.09 -13.00
CA ASP A 330 -5.62 0.81 -14.37
C ASP A 330 -4.65 -0.18 -15.04
N PHE A 331 -3.36 -0.06 -14.77
CA PHE A 331 -2.33 -1.02 -15.21
C PHE A 331 -2.49 -2.39 -14.52
N THR A 332 -2.77 -2.39 -13.21
CA THR A 332 -2.87 -3.61 -12.41
C THR A 332 -4.26 -4.25 -12.40
N GLU A 333 -5.24 -3.57 -13.00
CA GLU A 333 -6.66 -3.94 -13.01
C GLU A 333 -7.23 -4.32 -11.62
N ILE A 334 -6.72 -3.72 -10.55
CA ILE A 334 -7.16 -4.07 -9.20
C ILE A 334 -8.68 -3.79 -9.05
N LYS A 335 -9.47 -4.85 -8.79
CA LYS A 335 -10.94 -4.77 -8.83
C LYS A 335 -11.58 -4.26 -7.54
N SER A 336 -10.87 -4.33 -6.42
CA SER A 336 -11.34 -3.86 -5.12
C SER A 336 -10.18 -3.35 -4.28
N PHE A 337 -10.38 -2.24 -3.59
CA PHE A 337 -9.43 -1.71 -2.64
C PHE A 337 -10.12 -1.46 -1.29
N GLN A 338 -9.36 -1.64 -0.22
CA GLN A 338 -9.75 -1.31 1.14
C GLN A 338 -8.62 -0.47 1.71
N TRP A 339 -8.84 0.18 2.85
CA TRP A 339 -7.74 0.82 3.57
C TRP A 339 -6.60 -0.20 3.73
N PRO A 340 -5.37 0.06 3.23
CA PRO A 340 -4.30 -0.93 3.30
C PRO A 340 -4.09 -1.40 4.74
N GLY A 341 -4.26 -2.69 5.01
CA GLY A 341 -4.05 -3.22 6.34
C GLY A 341 -2.57 -3.13 6.77
N MET A 342 -2.30 -3.38 8.04
CA MET A 342 -0.96 -3.35 8.62
C MET A 342 -0.06 -4.34 7.89
N GLY A 343 1.12 -3.88 7.43
CA GLY A 343 2.02 -4.69 6.64
C GLY A 343 1.61 -4.94 5.19
N ALA A 344 0.55 -4.28 4.67
CA ALA A 344 0.18 -4.37 3.25
C ALA A 344 1.37 -4.03 2.35
N GLU A 345 1.59 -4.82 1.31
CA GLU A 345 2.76 -4.69 0.44
C GLU A 345 2.40 -4.72 -1.05
N TYR A 346 3.17 -3.98 -1.83
CA TYR A 346 3.37 -4.21 -3.26
C TYR A 346 4.78 -4.74 -3.49
N VAL A 347 4.89 -5.77 -4.32
CA VAL A 347 6.16 -6.34 -4.75
C VAL A 347 6.27 -6.23 -6.26
N PHE A 348 7.38 -5.69 -6.74
CA PHE A 348 7.74 -5.59 -8.15
C PHE A 348 8.91 -6.55 -8.39
N GLU A 349 8.65 -7.62 -9.13
CA GLU A 349 9.65 -8.63 -9.49
C GLU A 349 9.95 -8.51 -10.99
N LEU A 350 11.20 -8.25 -11.35
CA LEU A 350 11.65 -8.20 -12.74
C LEU A 350 12.28 -9.54 -13.11
N TYR A 351 11.70 -10.16 -14.14
CA TYR A 351 12.18 -11.41 -14.70
C TYR A 351 12.81 -11.19 -16.06
N LYS A 352 13.80 -12.01 -16.42
CA LYS A 352 14.43 -12.04 -17.73
C LYS A 352 14.16 -13.38 -18.41
N LYS A 353 13.84 -13.35 -19.71
CA LYS A 353 13.75 -14.54 -20.55
C LYS A 353 14.36 -14.23 -21.92
N GLY A 354 15.53 -14.81 -22.20
CA GLY A 354 16.32 -14.42 -23.37
C GLY A 354 16.81 -12.97 -23.24
N ASN A 355 16.40 -12.10 -24.16
CA ASN A 355 16.70 -10.66 -24.11
C ASN A 355 15.54 -9.83 -23.56
N ASP A 356 14.38 -10.44 -23.37
CA ASP A 356 13.15 -9.76 -22.97
C ASP A 356 13.02 -9.75 -21.45
N HIS A 357 12.35 -8.73 -20.92
CA HIS A 357 12.14 -8.54 -19.49
C HIS A 357 10.66 -8.41 -19.16
N TYR A 358 10.26 -8.99 -18.03
CA TYR A 358 8.87 -9.10 -17.63
C TYR A 358 8.70 -8.60 -16.21
N LEU A 359 7.75 -7.70 -16.01
CA LEU A 359 7.40 -7.19 -14.70
C LEU A 359 6.24 -7.98 -14.13
N ARG A 360 6.45 -8.55 -12.95
CA ARG A 360 5.39 -9.10 -12.11
C ARG A 360 5.09 -8.15 -10.97
N ILE A 361 3.81 -7.87 -10.74
CA ILE A 361 3.36 -7.07 -9.60
C ILE A 361 2.49 -7.92 -8.70
N LEU A 362 2.89 -8.03 -7.43
CA LEU A 362 2.11 -8.67 -6.38
C LEU A 362 1.52 -7.60 -5.46
N TYR A 363 0.27 -7.77 -5.03
CA TYR A 363 -0.30 -7.04 -3.89
C TYR A 363 -0.79 -8.04 -2.85
N ALA A 364 -0.26 -7.95 -1.63
CA ALA A 364 -0.59 -8.87 -0.54
C ALA A 364 -0.47 -10.36 -0.96
N SER A 365 0.67 -10.75 -1.53
CA SER A 365 0.97 -12.08 -2.12
C SER A 365 0.15 -12.49 -3.35
N ARG A 366 -0.72 -11.64 -3.88
CA ARG A 366 -1.53 -11.95 -5.07
C ARG A 366 -0.92 -11.32 -6.29
N GLU A 367 -0.67 -12.13 -7.30
CA GLU A 367 -0.31 -11.64 -8.62
C GLU A 367 -1.46 -10.81 -9.20
N LEU A 368 -1.16 -9.54 -9.50
CA LEU A 368 -2.06 -8.66 -10.22
C LEU A 368 -1.77 -8.74 -11.71
N VAL A 369 -0.49 -8.66 -12.08
CA VAL A 369 -0.03 -8.72 -13.48
C VAL A 369 1.31 -9.42 -13.59
N PHE A 370 1.55 -10.02 -14.76
CA PHE A 370 2.84 -10.50 -15.22
C PHE A 370 2.95 -10.26 -16.73
N VAL A 371 3.59 -9.16 -17.11
CA VAL A 371 3.58 -8.60 -18.47
C VAL A 371 4.99 -8.17 -18.90
N ASP A 372 5.17 -7.79 -20.16
CA ASP A 372 6.43 -7.17 -20.60
C ASP A 372 6.66 -5.86 -19.82
N VAL A 373 7.89 -5.62 -19.37
CA VAL A 373 8.22 -4.43 -18.57
C VAL A 373 8.02 -3.13 -19.35
N ASP A 374 8.15 -3.17 -20.68
CA ASP A 374 7.95 -2.00 -21.53
C ASP A 374 6.52 -1.47 -21.44
N GLU A 375 5.52 -2.35 -21.20
CA GLU A 375 4.13 -1.93 -20.99
C GLU A 375 3.98 -1.01 -19.76
N PHE A 376 4.78 -1.25 -18.70
CA PHE A 376 4.79 -0.39 -17.52
C PHE A 376 5.44 0.96 -17.82
N PHE A 377 6.54 0.99 -18.58
CA PHE A 377 7.18 2.24 -18.99
C PHE A 377 6.28 3.07 -19.90
N GLU A 378 5.62 2.42 -20.87
CA GLU A 378 4.64 3.05 -21.74
C GLU A 378 3.44 3.59 -20.95
N TYR A 379 2.96 2.84 -19.95
CA TYR A 379 1.88 3.30 -19.06
C TYR A 379 2.26 4.61 -18.33
N LEU A 380 3.45 4.67 -17.72
CA LEU A 380 3.91 5.89 -17.02
C LEU A 380 4.10 7.07 -17.97
N ASN A 381 4.62 6.81 -19.18
CA ASN A 381 4.78 7.83 -20.21
C ASN A 381 3.43 8.34 -20.73
N HIS A 382 2.46 7.44 -20.95
CA HIS A 382 1.11 7.79 -21.40
C HIS A 382 0.38 8.67 -20.39
N LEU A 383 0.54 8.38 -19.10
CA LEU A 383 0.01 9.20 -18.01
C LEU A 383 0.78 10.51 -17.78
N ASN A 384 1.88 10.72 -18.51
CA ASN A 384 2.78 11.85 -18.36
C ASN A 384 3.27 12.06 -16.92
N VAL A 385 3.62 10.96 -16.24
CA VAL A 385 3.98 10.97 -14.80
C VAL A 385 5.14 11.92 -14.53
N GLY A 386 6.18 11.91 -15.39
CA GLY A 386 7.36 12.77 -15.28
C GLY A 386 7.04 14.27 -15.23
N ASP A 387 6.18 14.75 -16.11
CA ASP A 387 5.84 16.17 -16.18
C ASP A 387 4.86 16.59 -15.07
N ILE A 388 3.95 15.70 -14.67
CA ILE A 388 2.91 16.04 -13.69
C ILE A 388 3.48 16.00 -12.27
N SER A 389 4.27 14.97 -11.92
CA SER A 389 4.76 14.80 -10.55
C SER A 389 5.77 15.88 -10.14
N THR A 390 6.54 16.42 -11.10
CA THR A 390 7.49 17.51 -10.88
C THR A 390 6.83 18.86 -10.57
N GLN A 391 5.52 19.01 -10.80
CA GLN A 391 4.79 20.22 -10.41
C GLN A 391 4.63 20.36 -8.89
N CYS A 392 4.92 19.29 -8.15
CA CYS A 392 4.82 19.26 -6.71
C CYS A 392 6.17 19.02 -6.01
N SER A 393 7.27 18.85 -6.77
CA SER A 393 8.63 18.65 -6.26
C SER A 393 9.33 19.91 -5.81
#